data_AF-X6MTA4-F1
#
_entry.id   AF-X6MTA4-F1
#
_cell.length_a   1.000
_cell.length_b   1.000
_cell.length_c   1.000
_cell.angle_alpha   90.00
_cell.angle_beta   90.00
_cell.angle_gamma   90.00
#
_symmetry.space_group_name_H-M   'P 1'
#
loop_
_entity.id
_entity.type
_entity.pdbx_description
1 polymer ?
#
loop_
_entity_poly.entity_id
_entity_poly.type
_entity_poly.pdbx_seq_one_letter_code
_entity_poly.pdbx_strand_id
1 'polypeptide(L)'
;MSSWIKKCKDDIQGIVVKIKKDFPFKIKVSCVGYRDFSDNPPFETQDFTEDIDVFKKFLGRLEAKGGDDQCEDVIGGLEKCAELQWSAPIKVLFHIVKSFFVCLFEKDKQKVTPKKNNF
;
A
#
# COMPACT_ATOMS: atom_id res chain seq x y z
N MET A 1 -9.05 -7.41 -9.00
CA MET A 1 -8.70 -7.26 -7.56
C MET A 1 -9.90 -7.21 -6.62
N SER A 2 -11.13 -7.07 -7.13
CA SER A 2 -12.35 -6.83 -6.32
C SER A 2 -12.66 -7.90 -5.27
N SER A 3 -12.57 -9.19 -5.59
CA SER A 3 -12.82 -10.28 -4.63
C SER A 3 -11.78 -10.33 -3.50
N TRP A 4 -10.50 -10.13 -3.82
CA TRP A 4 -9.40 -10.07 -2.86
C TRP A 4 -9.52 -8.86 -1.95
N ILE A 5 -9.85 -7.69 -2.51
CA ILE A 5 -10.10 -6.48 -1.73
C ILE A 5 -11.28 -6.67 -0.79
N LYS A 6 -12.39 -7.28 -1.25
CA LYS A 6 -13.53 -7.59 -0.38
C LYS A 6 -13.11 -8.52 0.76
N LYS A 7 -12.39 -9.61 0.45
CA LYS A 7 -11.89 -10.54 1.48
C LYS A 7 -10.92 -9.86 2.45
N CYS A 8 -10.02 -9.02 1.98
CA CYS A 8 -9.12 -8.24 2.83
C CYS A 8 -9.90 -7.27 3.73
N LYS A 9 -10.95 -6.61 3.23
CA LYS A 9 -11.82 -5.76 4.06
C LYS A 9 -12.47 -6.57 5.18
N ASP A 10 -12.99 -7.76 4.88
CA ASP A 10 -13.63 -8.64 5.87
C ASP A 10 -12.61 -9.19 6.89
N ASP A 11 -11.44 -9.65 6.41
CA ASP A 11 -10.38 -10.22 7.24
C ASP A 11 -9.76 -9.18 8.18
N ILE A 12 -9.47 -7.97 7.69
CA ILE A 12 -8.91 -6.88 8.51
C ILE A 12 -9.90 -6.49 9.62
N GLN A 13 -11.20 -6.43 9.31
CA GLN A 13 -12.21 -6.20 10.34
C GLN A 13 -12.21 -7.31 11.39
N GLY A 14 -12.09 -8.57 10.96
CA GLY A 14 -11.97 -9.72 11.86
C GLY A 14 -10.72 -9.64 12.74
N ILE A 15 -9.58 -9.27 12.18
CA ILE A 15 -8.32 -9.09 12.92
C ILE A 15 -8.46 -8.00 13.98
N VAL A 16 -8.98 -6.83 13.61
CA VAL A 16 -9.15 -5.71 14.55
C VAL A 16 -10.08 -6.08 15.71
N VAL A 17 -11.19 -6.78 15.43
CA VAL A 17 -12.13 -7.24 16.46
C VAL A 17 -11.48 -8.26 17.39
N LYS A 18 -10.74 -9.24 16.84
CA LYS A 18 -10.02 -10.24 17.63
C LYS A 18 -8.95 -9.62 18.52
N ILE A 19 -8.10 -8.75 17.99
CA ILE A 19 -7.04 -8.13 18.79
C ILE A 19 -7.63 -7.25 19.90
N LYS A 20 -8.70 -6.49 19.63
CA LYS A 20 -9.40 -5.72 20.69
C LYS A 20 -10.03 -6.61 21.77
N LYS A 21 -10.48 -7.81 21.42
CA LYS A 21 -11.08 -8.76 22.36
C LYS A 21 -10.04 -9.45 23.22
N ASP A 22 -8.96 -9.90 22.59
CA ASP A 22 -7.94 -10.75 23.22
C ASP A 22 -6.90 -9.93 23.99
N PHE A 23 -6.72 -8.65 23.65
CA PHE A 23 -5.73 -7.78 24.26
C PHE A 23 -6.31 -6.41 24.67
N PRO A 24 -6.08 -5.95 25.92
CA PRO A 24 -6.59 -4.67 26.43
C PRO A 24 -5.77 -3.44 25.97
N PHE A 25 -5.04 -3.52 24.86
CA PHE A 25 -4.17 -2.43 24.39
C PHE A 25 -4.89 -1.49 23.43
N LYS A 26 -4.49 -0.21 23.42
CA LYS A 26 -4.95 0.76 22.43
C LYS A 26 -4.29 0.46 21.08
N ILE A 27 -5.10 0.08 20.11
CA ILE A 27 -4.66 -0.20 18.74
C ILE A 27 -4.97 1.03 17.89
N LYS A 28 -3.97 1.47 17.14
CA LYS A 28 -4.13 2.47 16.09
C LYS A 28 -4.01 1.79 14.74
N VAL A 29 -4.96 2.06 13.85
CA VAL A 29 -5.00 1.50 12.50
C VAL A 29 -4.91 2.60 11.46
N SER A 30 -4.17 2.35 10.39
CA SER A 30 -4.01 3.24 9.25
C SER A 30 -4.07 2.41 7.96
N CYS A 31 -4.32 3.06 6.83
CA CYS A 31 -4.33 2.38 5.53
C CYS A 31 -3.82 3.32 4.45
N VAL A 32 -2.99 2.77 3.56
CA VAL A 32 -2.54 3.43 2.34
C VAL A 32 -2.98 2.54 1.18
N GLY A 33 -3.95 3.03 0.41
CA GLY A 33 -4.22 2.54 -0.93
C GLY A 33 -3.31 3.27 -1.91
N TYR A 34 -2.60 2.52 -2.74
CA TYR A 34 -1.78 3.08 -3.81
C TYR A 34 -2.11 2.38 -5.12
N ARG A 35 -1.92 3.10 -6.21
CA ARG A 35 -2.17 2.68 -7.60
C ARG A 35 -0.96 3.03 -8.46
N ASP A 36 -1.06 2.83 -9.77
CA ASP A 36 -0.06 3.30 -10.73
C ASP A 36 -0.11 4.84 -10.88
N PHE A 37 0.98 5.44 -11.35
CA PHE A 37 1.17 6.89 -11.53
C PHE A 37 0.11 7.54 -12.44
N SER A 38 -0.51 6.75 -13.31
CA SER A 38 -1.50 7.22 -14.28
C SER A 38 -2.92 7.26 -13.72
N ASP A 39 -3.17 6.69 -12.54
CA ASP A 39 -4.49 6.66 -11.91
C ASP A 39 -4.76 7.93 -11.09
N ASN A 40 -6.04 8.33 -11.03
CA ASN A 40 -6.48 9.50 -10.27
C ASN A 40 -7.62 9.13 -9.29
N PRO A 41 -7.43 9.29 -7.97
CA PRO A 41 -6.18 9.66 -7.29
C PRO A 41 -5.18 8.48 -7.27
N PRO A 42 -3.85 8.75 -7.33
CA PRO A 42 -2.83 7.70 -7.30
C PRO A 42 -2.66 7.10 -5.89
N PHE A 43 -2.98 7.89 -4.86
CA PHE A 43 -2.92 7.48 -3.46
C PHE A 43 -4.20 7.85 -2.73
N GLU A 44 -4.64 6.96 -1.86
CA GLU A 44 -5.70 7.20 -0.88
C GLU A 44 -5.15 6.81 0.50
N THR A 45 -4.96 7.79 1.36
CA THR A 45 -4.35 7.59 2.69
C THR A 45 -5.34 7.89 3.81
N GLN A 46 -5.25 7.10 4.87
CA GLN A 46 -5.92 7.31 6.14
C GLN A 46 -4.88 7.20 7.23
N ASP A 47 -4.64 8.30 7.94
CA ASP A 47 -3.74 8.32 9.08
C ASP A 47 -4.29 7.53 10.26
N PHE A 48 -3.41 7.22 11.21
CA PHE A 48 -3.70 6.40 12.38
C PHE A 48 -4.91 6.89 13.17
N THR A 49 -5.87 6.00 13.37
CA THR A 49 -7.06 6.22 14.19
C THR A 49 -7.29 5.07 15.17
N GLU A 50 -7.85 5.38 16.33
CA GLU A 50 -8.36 4.39 17.30
C GLU A 50 -9.85 4.04 17.02
N ASP A 51 -10.52 4.88 16.22
CA ASP A 51 -11.89 4.70 15.77
C ASP A 51 -11.95 3.72 14.59
N ILE A 52 -12.46 2.53 14.88
CA ILE A 52 -12.57 1.45 13.91
C ILE A 52 -13.67 1.71 12.89
N ASP A 53 -14.69 2.49 13.23
CA ASP A 53 -15.77 2.79 12.30
C ASP A 53 -15.32 3.81 11.26
N VAL A 54 -14.46 4.77 11.63
CA VAL A 54 -13.76 5.64 10.67
C VAL A 54 -12.91 4.80 9.72
N PHE A 55 -12.14 3.86 10.27
CA PHE A 55 -11.30 2.98 9.46
C PHE A 55 -12.12 2.08 8.52
N LYS A 56 -13.22 1.49 8.99
CA LYS A 56 -14.16 0.70 8.17
C LYS A 56 -14.78 1.52 7.05
N LYS A 57 -15.20 2.75 7.34
CA LYS A 57 -15.73 3.67 6.31
C LYS A 57 -14.69 3.98 5.25
N PHE A 58 -13.44 4.23 5.66
CA PHE A 58 -12.34 4.44 4.73
C PHE A 58 -12.13 3.22 3.83
N LEU A 59 -11.99 2.03 4.42
CA LEU A 59 -11.87 0.78 3.67
C LEU A 59 -13.07 0.57 2.73
N GLY A 60 -14.29 0.89 3.16
CA GLY A 60 -15.50 0.78 2.35
C GLY A 60 -15.41 1.58 1.04
N ARG A 61 -14.85 2.79 1.09
CA ARG A 61 -14.68 3.69 -0.07
C ARG A 61 -13.58 3.25 -1.05
N LEU A 62 -12.63 2.43 -0.62
CA LEU A 62 -11.56 1.96 -1.50
C LEU A 62 -12.13 1.10 -2.63
N GLU A 63 -11.98 1.58 -3.86
CA GLU A 63 -12.39 0.91 -5.08
C GLU A 63 -11.18 0.41 -5.87
N ALA A 64 -11.29 -0.80 -6.40
CA ALA A 64 -10.35 -1.34 -7.36
C ALA A 64 -10.58 -0.63 -8.70
N LYS A 65 -9.66 0.24 -9.09
CA LYS A 65 -9.63 0.91 -10.40
C LYS A 65 -8.33 0.50 -11.10
N GLY A 66 -8.35 0.42 -12.43
CA GLY A 66 -7.19 0.01 -13.24
C GLY A 66 -7.10 -1.51 -13.53
N GLY A 67 -5.99 -1.92 -14.16
CA GLY A 67 -5.70 -3.33 -14.47
C GLY A 67 -4.95 -3.64 -15.77
N ASP A 68 -4.47 -2.64 -16.52
CA ASP A 68 -3.69 -2.85 -17.74
C ASP A 68 -2.17 -2.86 -17.43
N ASP A 69 -1.64 -4.06 -17.20
CA ASP A 69 -0.30 -4.51 -17.61
C ASP A 69 0.99 -3.75 -17.18
N GLN A 70 0.93 -2.74 -16.31
CA GLN A 70 2.13 -2.05 -15.77
C GLN A 70 2.34 -2.32 -14.27
N CYS A 71 3.59 -2.14 -13.80
CA CYS A 71 3.96 -2.30 -12.39
C CYS A 71 3.33 -1.20 -11.52
N GLU A 72 2.68 -1.60 -10.43
CA GLU A 72 2.13 -0.68 -9.41
C GLU A 72 3.23 0.16 -8.74
N ASP A 73 2.94 1.41 -8.33
CA ASP A 73 3.89 2.29 -7.62
C ASP A 73 4.04 1.90 -6.13
N VAL A 74 4.70 0.78 -5.90
CA VAL A 74 4.98 0.26 -4.55
C VAL A 74 5.87 1.21 -3.75
N ILE A 75 6.83 1.88 -4.39
CA ILE A 75 7.77 2.76 -3.69
C ILE A 75 7.02 4.00 -3.19
N GLY A 76 6.21 4.65 -4.04
CA GLY A 76 5.37 5.76 -3.61
C GLY A 76 4.40 5.35 -2.51
N GLY A 77 3.82 4.14 -2.59
CA GLY A 77 2.99 3.59 -1.52
C GLY A 77 3.72 3.45 -0.17
N LEU A 78 4.98 3.00 -0.18
CA LEU A 78 5.80 2.88 1.02
C LEU A 78 6.27 4.23 1.55
N GLU A 79 6.58 5.18 0.67
CA GLU A 79 6.89 6.57 1.06
C GLU A 79 5.70 7.20 1.79
N LYS A 80 4.47 7.01 1.27
CA LYS A 80 3.25 7.42 1.97
C LYS A 80 3.03 6.72 3.30
N CYS A 81 3.44 5.45 3.43
CA CYS A 81 3.43 4.78 4.74
C CYS A 81 4.41 5.42 5.72
N ALA A 82 5.58 5.90 5.26
CA ALA A 82 6.58 6.54 6.12
C ALA A 82 6.15 7.94 6.59
N GLU A 83 5.30 8.65 5.82
CA GLU A 83 4.73 9.96 6.19
C GLU A 83 3.65 9.87 7.30
N LEU A 84 3.11 8.68 7.59
CA LEU A 84 2.08 8.48 8.61
C LEU A 84 2.58 8.75 10.04
N GLN A 85 1.68 9.07 10.96
CA GLN A 85 2.02 9.43 12.34
C GLN A 85 2.24 8.21 13.24
N TRP A 86 3.36 7.50 13.03
CA TRP A 86 3.73 6.32 13.82
C TRP A 86 4.11 6.65 15.27
N SER A 87 3.20 6.45 16.21
CA SER A 87 3.45 6.78 17.64
C SER A 87 3.61 5.57 18.57
N ALA A 88 3.33 4.35 18.11
CA ALA A 88 3.28 3.16 18.96
C ALA A 88 4.66 2.48 19.15
N PRO A 89 4.91 1.81 20.30
CA PRO A 89 6.14 1.06 20.52
C PRO A 89 6.31 -0.09 19.53
N ILE A 90 5.23 -0.84 19.28
CA ILE A 90 5.19 -1.93 18.31
C ILE A 90 4.54 -1.39 17.03
N LYS A 91 5.24 -1.53 15.91
CA LYS A 91 4.80 -1.08 14.59
C LYS A 91 4.75 -2.29 13.66
N VAL A 92 3.60 -2.53 13.05
CA VAL A 92 3.40 -3.65 12.12
C VAL A 92 2.83 -3.08 10.83
N LEU A 93 3.45 -3.45 9.70
CA LEU A 93 3.00 -3.09 8.36
C LEU A 93 2.56 -4.36 7.63
N PHE A 94 1.32 -4.38 7.15
CA PHE A 94 0.82 -5.42 6.26
C PHE A 94 0.82 -4.88 4.83
N HIS A 95 1.71 -5.41 4.00
CA HIS A 95 1.80 -5.06 2.59
C HIS A 95 1.09 -6.13 1.75
N ILE A 96 0.03 -5.76 1.04
CA ILE A 96 -0.84 -6.68 0.29
C ILE A 96 -0.80 -6.31 -1.18
N VAL A 97 -0.22 -7.18 -2.01
CA VAL A 97 -0.07 -6.99 -3.46
C VAL A 97 -0.44 -8.25 -4.23
N LYS A 98 -0.92 -8.11 -5.47
CA LYS A 98 -1.33 -9.24 -6.32
C LYS A 98 -0.29 -9.67 -7.35
N SER A 99 0.54 -8.76 -7.86
CA SER A 99 1.55 -9.08 -8.88
C SER A 99 2.94 -8.61 -8.46
N PHE A 100 3.91 -9.38 -8.92
CA PHE A 100 5.27 -9.49 -8.42
C PHE A 100 6.07 -8.18 -8.58
N PHE A 101 6.72 -7.79 -7.50
CA PHE A 101 7.68 -6.72 -7.41
C PHE A 101 8.88 -7.01 -8.33
N VAL A 102 9.22 -6.06 -9.21
CA VAL A 102 10.51 -5.79 -9.89
C VAL A 102 10.26 -5.44 -11.37
N CYS A 103 10.21 -4.15 -11.64
CA CYS A 103 10.61 -3.59 -12.95
C CYS A 103 11.48 -2.32 -12.74
N LEU A 104 12.15 -2.22 -11.59
CA LEU A 104 12.98 -1.06 -11.23
C LEU A 104 14.46 -1.16 -11.68
N PHE A 105 14.86 -2.23 -12.39
CA PHE A 105 16.26 -2.44 -12.79
C PHE A 105 16.51 -2.57 -14.31
N GLU A 106 15.49 -2.45 -15.16
CA GLU A 106 15.70 -2.56 -16.61
C GLU A 106 15.94 -1.21 -17.31
N LYS A 107 15.57 -0.08 -16.70
CA LYS A 107 15.79 1.24 -17.33
C LYS A 107 17.26 1.71 -17.35
N ASP A 108 18.15 1.08 -16.57
CA ASP A 108 19.57 1.47 -16.52
C ASP A 108 20.48 0.66 -17.47
N LYS A 109 19.95 -0.29 -18.25
CA LYS A 109 20.77 -1.09 -19.19
C LYS A 109 20.86 -0.55 -20.62
N GLN A 110 20.26 0.60 -20.93
CA GLN A 110 20.41 1.23 -22.25
C GLN A 110 20.96 2.65 -22.13
N LYS A 111 22.29 2.78 -21.97
CA LYS A 111 23.13 3.89 -22.48
C LYS A 111 24.59 3.73 -22.05
N VAL A 112 25.26 2.67 -22.49
CA VAL A 112 26.73 2.69 -22.59
C VAL A 112 27.13 2.16 -23.97
N THR A 113 26.99 3.01 -24.98
CA THR A 113 27.72 2.82 -26.24
C THR A 113 29.19 3.18 -26.00
N PRO A 114 30.15 2.28 -26.28
CA PRO A 114 31.56 2.60 -26.16
C PRO A 114 31.94 3.65 -27.21
N LYS A 115 32.52 4.78 -26.77
CA LYS A 115 33.19 5.72 -27.68
C LYS A 115 34.33 4.98 -28.36
N LYS A 116 34.23 4.78 -29.67
CA LYS A 116 35.38 4.41 -30.51
C LYS A 116 36.33 5.60 -30.52
N ASN A 117 37.48 5.46 -29.85
CA ASN A 117 38.60 6.36 -30.02
C ASN A 117 39.28 6.01 -31.35
N ASN A 118 39.25 6.93 -32.31
CA ASN A 118 40.07 6.85 -33.50
C ASN A 118 41.49 7.30 -33.14
N PHE A 119 42.47 6.42 -33.38
CA PHE A 119 43.88 6.77 -33.50
C PHE A 119 44.14 7.32 -34.90
#